data_AF-A0A535XUZ5-F1
#
_entry.id   AF-A0A535XUZ5-F1
#
_cell.length_a   1.000
_cell.length_b   1.000
_cell.length_c   1.000
_cell.angle_alpha   90.00
_cell.angle_beta   90.00
_cell.angle_gamma   90.00
#
_symmetry.space_group_name_H-M   'P 1'
#
loop_
_entity.id
_entity.type
_entity.pdbx_description
1 polymer ?
#
loop_
_entity_poly.entity_id
_entity_poly.type
_entity_poly.pdbx_seq_one_letter_code
_entity_poly.pdbx_strand_id
1 'polypeptide(L)'
;MGQRPALQLDPKDKVLALYRKCPHLGCQIPPLCDKSHWFECLCHGSKYTILGEKRAGPAPRGMDRFPTSVGSDGQYVVSTGKKITGPPIGTATFDTRDTDKIPHCTG
;
A
#
# COMPACT_ATOMS: atom_id res chain seq x y z
N MET A 1 -24.92 -21.39 19.02
CA MET A 1 -23.79 -20.44 18.93
C MET A 1 -22.64 -21.13 18.19
N GLY A 2 -22.61 -21.07 16.85
CA GLY A 2 -21.53 -21.63 16.05
C GLY A 2 -20.54 -20.52 15.72
N GLN A 3 -19.35 -20.55 16.33
CA GLN A 3 -18.25 -19.68 15.89
C GLN A 3 -17.90 -20.08 14.46
N ARG A 4 -18.11 -19.18 13.51
CA ARG A 4 -17.55 -19.31 12.16
C ARG A 4 -16.03 -19.41 12.36
N PRO A 5 -15.36 -20.49 11.95
CA PRO A 5 -13.90 -20.54 12.05
C PRO A 5 -13.38 -19.33 11.29
N ALA A 6 -12.58 -18.48 11.96
CA ALA A 6 -11.76 -17.52 11.25
C ALA A 6 -11.00 -18.35 10.22
N LEU A 7 -11.23 -18.09 8.94
CA LEU A 7 -10.55 -18.78 7.87
C LEU A 7 -9.05 -18.62 8.19
N GLN A 8 -8.39 -19.73 8.56
CA GLN A 8 -6.96 -19.74 8.86
C GLN A 8 -6.27 -19.48 7.52
N LEU A 9 -6.14 -18.21 7.16
CA LEU A 9 -5.53 -17.81 5.92
C LEU A 9 -4.03 -18.00 6.10
N ASP A 10 -3.42 -18.85 5.29
CA ASP A 10 -1.97 -18.98 5.25
C ASP A 10 -1.39 -17.58 4.95
N PRO A 11 -0.39 -17.08 5.70
CA PRO A 11 0.30 -15.83 5.36
C PRO A 11 0.78 -15.76 3.90
N LYS A 12 1.07 -16.90 3.27
CA LYS A 12 1.38 -16.98 1.83
C LYS A 12 0.22 -16.51 0.96
N ASP A 13 -1.02 -16.67 1.41
CA ASP A 13 -2.21 -16.19 0.72
C ASP A 13 -2.51 -14.70 0.99
N LYS A 14 -1.64 -14.00 1.73
CA LYS A 14 -1.78 -12.59 2.10
C LYS A 14 -0.78 -11.69 1.38
N VAL A 15 -0.81 -11.71 0.05
CA VAL A 15 0.03 -10.84 -0.78
C VAL A 15 -0.75 -9.62 -1.27
N LEU A 16 -0.17 -8.44 -1.05
CA LEU A 16 -0.65 -7.16 -1.56
C LEU A 16 0.25 -6.68 -2.70
N ALA A 17 -0.32 -6.56 -3.91
CA ALA A 17 0.35 -5.94 -5.04
C ALA A 17 -0.01 -4.46 -5.13
N LEU A 18 0.96 -3.57 -4.89
CA LEU A 18 0.82 -2.12 -5.02
C LEU A 18 1.37 -1.63 -6.36
N TYR A 19 0.66 -0.71 -7.00
CA TYR A 19 1.17 -0.04 -8.18
C TYR A 19 2.17 1.04 -7.75
N ARG A 20 3.43 0.91 -8.20
CA ARG A 20 4.51 1.90 -8.00
C ARG A 20 4.33 3.17 -8.84
N LYS A 21 3.10 3.67 -8.90
CA LYS A 21 2.69 4.88 -9.61
C LYS A 21 1.89 5.76 -8.65
N CYS A 22 2.37 6.97 -8.40
CA CYS A 22 1.75 7.91 -7.49
C CYS A 22 0.36 8.34 -7.99
N PRO A 23 -0.72 8.16 -7.20
CA PRO A 23 -2.07 8.61 -7.53
C PRO A 23 -2.26 10.11 -7.77
N HIS A 24 -1.25 10.94 -7.47
CA HIS A 24 -1.29 12.37 -7.75
C HIS A 24 -1.21 12.62 -9.27
N LEU A 25 -0.01 12.52 -9.86
CA LEU A 25 0.23 12.78 -11.29
C LEU A 25 1.05 11.67 -11.96
N GLY A 26 1.20 10.52 -11.31
CA GLY A 26 1.77 9.34 -11.93
C GLY A 26 3.29 9.18 -11.85
N CYS A 27 3.99 9.98 -11.04
CA CYS A 27 5.42 9.74 -10.76
C CYS A 27 5.65 8.32 -10.26
N GLN A 28 6.78 7.73 -10.65
CA GLN A 28 7.25 6.51 -10.02
C GLN A 28 7.58 6.78 -8.55
N ILE A 29 7.09 5.92 -7.66
CA ILE A 29 7.40 5.98 -6.23
C ILE A 29 8.72 5.24 -6.01
N PRO A 30 9.71 5.82 -5.29
CA PRO A 30 10.99 5.14 -5.01
C PRO A 30 10.80 3.93 -4.07
N PRO A 31 11.88 3.17 -3.78
CA PRO A 31 11.89 2.20 -2.69
C PRO A 31 11.44 2.81 -1.35
N LEU A 32 11.13 1.91 -0.39
CA LEU A 32 10.70 2.31 0.94
C LEU A 32 11.74 3.23 1.59
N CYS A 33 11.27 4.25 2.30
CA CYS A 33 12.15 5.09 3.09
C CYS A 33 12.64 4.31 4.33
N ASP A 34 13.94 4.26 4.56
CA ASP A 34 14.53 3.54 5.71
C ASP A 34 14.29 4.25 7.06
N LYS A 35 13.85 5.51 7.05
CA LYS A 35 13.56 6.30 8.25
C LYS A 35 12.10 6.16 8.71
N SER A 36 11.17 6.40 7.79
CA SER A 36 9.73 6.34 8.07
C SER A 36 9.16 4.94 7.89
N HIS A 37 9.83 4.09 7.12
CA HIS A 37 9.28 2.82 6.59
C HIS A 37 8.01 3.02 5.77
N TRP A 38 7.87 4.20 5.14
CA TRP A 38 6.78 4.57 4.24
C TRP A 38 7.29 4.73 2.82
N PHE A 39 6.37 4.61 1.86
CA PHE A 39 6.61 4.99 0.48
C PHE A 39 6.47 6.50 0.35
N GLU A 40 7.52 7.17 -0.14
CA GLU A 40 7.55 8.63 -0.20
C GLU A 40 7.84 9.11 -1.62
N CYS A 41 6.86 9.77 -2.25
CA CYS A 41 6.97 10.24 -3.62
C CYS A 41 7.83 11.52 -3.70
N LEU A 42 8.95 11.44 -4.42
CA LEU A 42 9.93 12.53 -4.57
C LEU A 42 9.45 13.74 -5.38
N CYS A 43 8.33 13.65 -6.09
CA CYS A 43 7.86 14.76 -6.93
C CYS A 43 7.18 15.88 -6.12
N HIS A 44 6.22 15.52 -5.26
CA HIS A 44 5.41 16.48 -4.50
C HIS A 44 5.15 16.02 -3.06
N GLY A 45 5.95 15.07 -2.55
CA GLY A 45 5.93 14.68 -1.15
C GLY A 45 4.71 13.89 -0.68
N SER A 46 3.96 13.24 -1.58
CA SER A 46 2.90 12.31 -1.15
C SER A 46 3.50 11.09 -0.46
N LYS A 47 2.94 10.73 0.70
CA LYS A 47 3.46 9.64 1.55
C LYS A 47 2.40 8.56 1.75
N TYR A 48 2.82 7.30 1.73
CA TYR A 48 1.95 6.14 1.88
C TYR A 48 2.56 5.11 2.83
N THR A 49 1.74 4.45 3.64
CA THR A 49 2.20 3.32 4.47
C THR A 49 2.67 2.15 3.60
N ILE A 50 3.26 1.12 4.22
CA ILE A 50 3.62 -0.13 3.54
C ILE A 50 2.41 -0.84 2.89
N LEU A 51 1.18 -0.54 3.34
CA LEU A 51 -0.07 -1.03 2.77
C LEU A 51 -0.65 -0.12 1.66
N GLY A 52 0.11 0.92 1.28
CA GLY A 52 -0.28 1.90 0.27
C GLY A 52 -1.32 2.90 0.74
N GLU A 53 -1.57 3.03 2.05
CA GLU A 53 -2.57 3.98 2.56
C GLU A 53 -1.98 5.37 2.63
N LYS A 54 -2.72 6.38 2.14
CA LYS A 54 -2.21 7.75 2.11
C LYS A 54 -2.08 8.34 3.52
N ARG A 55 -0.93 8.97 3.78
CA ARG A 55 -0.61 9.70 5.01
C ARG A 55 -0.43 11.21 4.80
N ALA A 56 0.19 11.63 3.69
CA ALA A 56 0.45 13.05 3.45
C ALA A 56 0.56 13.41 1.96
N GLY A 57 0.71 14.71 1.69
CA GLY A 57 0.90 15.30 0.36
C GLY A 57 -0.36 15.38 -0.51
N PRO A 58 -0.23 15.80 -1.77
CA PRO A 58 -1.35 16.21 -2.62
C PRO A 58 -2.11 15.05 -3.29
N ALA A 59 -1.63 13.80 -3.23
CA ALA A 59 -2.38 12.69 -3.82
C ALA A 59 -3.81 12.61 -3.24
N PRO A 60 -4.84 12.34 -4.05
CA PRO A 60 -6.23 12.37 -3.57
C PRO A 60 -6.64 11.08 -2.82
N ARG A 61 -5.77 10.07 -2.76
CA ARG A 61 -6.05 8.72 -2.24
C ARG A 61 -4.75 7.92 -2.05
N GLY A 62 -4.87 6.72 -1.50
CA GLY A 62 -3.78 5.73 -1.40
C GLY A 62 -3.38 5.12 -2.75
N MET A 63 -2.29 4.34 -2.73
CA MET A 63 -1.70 3.66 -3.89
C MET A 63 -2.69 2.66 -4.50
N ASP A 64 -2.71 2.61 -5.85
CA ASP A 64 -3.49 1.62 -6.59
C ASP A 64 -3.00 0.20 -6.30
N ARG A 65 -3.90 -0.76 -6.44
CA ARG A 65 -3.66 -2.18 -6.14
C ARG A 65 -3.97 -3.03 -7.36
N PHE A 66 -3.49 -4.27 -7.34
CA PHE A 66 -3.86 -5.29 -8.32
C PHE A 66 -4.35 -6.55 -7.61
N PRO A 67 -5.31 -7.29 -8.21
CA PRO A 67 -5.66 -8.62 -7.76
C PRO A 67 -4.43 -9.52 -7.76
N THR A 68 -4.33 -10.35 -6.73
CA THR A 68 -3.29 -11.36 -6.57
C THR A 68 -3.92 -12.74 -6.43
N SER A 69 -3.22 -13.75 -6.91
CA SER A 69 -3.56 -15.16 -6.67
C SER A 69 -2.27 -15.94 -6.44
N VAL A 70 -2.35 -17.01 -5.65
CA VAL A 70 -1.26 -17.96 -5.44
C VAL A 70 -1.65 -19.27 -6.12
N GLY A 71 -0.81 -19.75 -7.03
CA GLY A 71 -0.99 -21.06 -7.66
C GLY A 71 -0.77 -22.20 -6.67
N SER A 72 -1.29 -23.39 -6.98
CA SER A 72 -1.07 -24.60 -6.16
C SER A 72 0.42 -25.01 -6.08
N ASP A 73 1.23 -24.52 -7.00
CA ASP A 73 2.69 -24.65 -7.05
C ASP A 73 3.44 -23.55 -6.27
N GLY A 74 2.71 -22.64 -5.61
CA GLY A 74 3.25 -21.54 -4.83
C GLY A 74 3.64 -20.30 -5.65
N GLN A 75 3.34 -20.25 -6.96
CA GLN A 75 3.63 -19.07 -7.76
C GLN A 75 2.66 -17.92 -7.47
N TYR A 76 3.22 -16.72 -7.28
CA TYR A 76 2.44 -15.50 -7.13
C TYR A 76 2.11 -14.89 -8.49
N VAL A 77 0.84 -14.65 -8.75
CA VAL A 77 0.35 -14.02 -9.98
C VAL A 77 -0.30 -12.68 -9.65
N VAL A 78 0.05 -11.65 -10.40
CA VAL A 78 -0.52 -10.30 -10.29
C VAL A 78 -1.29 -9.96 -11.57
N SER A 79 -2.59 -9.71 -11.47
CA SER A 79 -3.43 -9.37 -12.62
C SER A 79 -3.36 -7.89 -12.96
N THR A 80 -2.32 -7.46 -13.69
CA THR A 80 -2.07 -6.03 -14.01
C THR A 80 -3.10 -5.40 -14.94
N GLY A 81 -3.87 -6.20 -15.68
CA GLY A 81 -4.98 -5.73 -16.52
C GLY A 81 -6.19 -5.18 -15.75
N LYS A 82 -6.26 -5.41 -14.42
CA LYS A 82 -7.36 -4.93 -13.57
C LYS A 82 -6.82 -4.11 -12.41
N LYS A 83 -6.66 -2.81 -12.63
CA LYS A 83 -6.27 -1.86 -11.58
C LYS A 83 -7.42 -1.63 -10.60
N ILE A 84 -7.17 -1.81 -9.31
CA ILE A 84 -8.08 -1.46 -8.22
C ILE A 84 -7.67 -0.09 -7.68
N THR A 85 -8.62 0.84 -7.64
CA THR A 85 -8.38 2.17 -7.08
C THR A 85 -7.93 2.07 -5.63
N GLY A 86 -6.86 2.80 -5.29
CA GLY A 86 -6.35 2.83 -3.93
C GLY A 86 -7.34 3.39 -2.89
N PRO A 87 -7.13 3.09 -1.61
CA PRO A 87 -8.07 3.42 -0.54
C PRO A 87 -8.28 4.93 -0.37
N PRO A 88 -9.45 5.39 0.10
CA PRO A 88 -9.72 6.80 0.34
C PRO A 88 -8.83 7.40 1.43
N ILE A 89 -8.74 8.73 1.46
CA ILE A 89 -8.07 9.48 2.54
C ILE A 89 -8.69 9.09 3.89
N GLY A 90 -7.84 8.94 4.91
CA GLY A 90 -8.26 8.55 6.26
C GLY A 90 -8.25 7.03 6.51
N THR A 91 -8.05 6.20 5.48
CA THR A 91 -7.87 4.75 5.68
C THR A 91 -6.60 4.49 6.46
N ALA A 92 -6.72 3.80 7.60
CA ALA A 92 -5.59 3.51 8.47
C ALA A 92 -5.76 2.18 9.21
N THR A 93 -5.33 1.09 8.59
CA THR A 93 -5.55 -0.26 9.13
C THR A 93 -4.36 -0.85 9.87
N PHE A 94 -3.17 -0.29 9.73
CA PHE A 94 -1.95 -0.86 10.32
C PHE A 94 -1.05 0.18 10.98
N ASP A 95 -0.69 1.24 10.27
CA ASP A 95 0.26 2.23 10.75
C ASP A 95 -0.41 3.59 10.89
N THR A 96 -0.75 3.95 12.12
CA THR A 96 -1.43 5.20 12.50
C THR A 96 -0.46 6.25 13.05
N ARG A 97 0.85 6.08 12.88
CA ARG A 97 1.84 7.05 13.36
C ARG A 97 1.57 8.43 12.74
N ASP A 98 1.73 9.47 13.55
CA ASP A 98 1.62 10.86 13.12
C ASP A 98 2.75 11.17 12.12
N THR A 99 2.39 11.73 10.97
CA THR A 99 3.35 12.08 9.91
C THR A 99 4.37 13.09 10.44
N ASP A 100 3.96 14.05 11.26
CA ASP A 100 4.86 15.12 11.71
C ASP A 100 5.79 14.68 12.85
N LYS A 101 5.66 13.43 13.33
CA LYS A 101 6.41 12.88 14.46
C LYS A 101 7.35 11.75 14.08
N ILE A 102 7.51 11.45 12.80
CA ILE A 102 8.43 10.43 12.30
C ILE A 102 9.45 11.03 11.31
N PRO A 103 10.69 10.53 11.28
CA PRO A 103 11.68 11.01 10.32
C PRO A 103 11.35 10.55 8.90
N HIS A 104 11.46 11.45 7.93
CA HIS A 104 11.18 11.20 6.53
C HIS A 104 12.44 11.20 5.66
N CYS A 105 12.37 10.54 4.50
CA CYS A 105 13.41 10.60 3.48
C CYS A 105 13.19 11.75 2.50
N THR A 106 11.98 12.29 2.46
CA THR A 106 11.53 13.35 1.57
C THR A 106 10.71 14.41 2.31
N GLY A 107 10.89 15.66 1.91
CA GLY A 107 10.43 16.83 2.66
C GLY A 107 11.64 17.54 3.20
#